data_AF-A0A8H5C095-F1
#
_entry.id   AF-A0A8H5C095-F1
#
_cell.length_a   1.000
_cell.length_b   1.000
_cell.length_c   1.000
_cell.angle_alpha   90.00
_cell.angle_beta   90.00
_cell.angle_gamma   90.00
#
_symmetry.space_group_name_H-M   'P 1'
#
loop_
_entity.id
_entity.type
_entity.pdbx_description
1 polymer ?
#
loop_
_entity_poly.entity_id
_entity_poly.type
_entity_poly.pdbx_seq_one_letter_code
_entity_poly.pdbx_strand_id
1 'polypeptide(L)'
;MRVKARFPSSHGTSGHRIFTAAIIIASKTLHDQTYTNKTWTSLVGGGFSLRELNQMERDMCKFLDWDLQIDHLDLEAFEKVVVAGYSQDSDNYPLIPLALISKRFKLAEQFSSRHGTAEVYFAVQKLQRVPASGA
;
A
#
# COMPACT_ATOMS: atom_id res chain seq x y z
N MET A 1 5.15 3.22 4.18
CA MET A 1 4.94 2.38 5.38
C MET A 1 3.46 1.99 5.54
N ARG A 2 2.96 0.99 4.81
CA ARG A 2 1.66 0.30 5.09
C ARG A 2 1.85 -1.20 5.34
N VAL A 3 2.93 -1.78 4.82
CA VAL A 3 3.23 -3.21 4.94
C VAL A 3 4.09 -3.55 6.17
N LYS A 4 4.92 -2.62 6.65
CA LYS A 4 5.77 -2.83 7.85
C LYS A 4 4.96 -2.99 9.15
N ALA A 5 3.70 -2.53 9.17
CA ALA A 5 2.79 -2.73 10.29
C ALA A 5 2.27 -4.18 10.41
N ARG A 6 2.41 -5.02 9.37
CA ARG A 6 1.82 -6.37 9.36
C ARG A 6 2.82 -7.52 9.54
N PHE A 7 4.13 -7.30 9.37
CA PHE A 7 5.13 -8.37 9.44
C PHE A 7 6.48 -7.89 10.02
N PRO A 8 6.72 -8.05 11.34
CA PRO A 8 8.00 -7.67 11.95
C PRO A 8 9.18 -8.59 11.59
N SER A 9 8.94 -9.74 10.92
CA SER A 9 9.97 -10.78 10.71
C SER A 9 10.40 -11.02 9.26
N SER A 10 10.15 -10.09 8.33
CA SER A 10 10.52 -10.33 6.92
C SER A 10 11.97 -9.87 6.62
N HIS A 11 12.90 -10.82 6.69
CA HIS A 11 14.31 -10.64 6.35
C HIS A 11 14.51 -10.05 4.95
N GLY A 12 15.08 -8.83 4.88
CA GLY A 12 15.87 -8.23 3.78
C GLY A 12 15.26 -8.08 2.37
N THR A 13 14.29 -8.90 1.98
CA THR A 13 13.80 -9.08 0.61
C THR A 13 12.33 -8.72 0.43
N SER A 14 11.57 -8.52 1.51
CA SER A 14 10.15 -8.13 1.41
C SER A 14 9.99 -6.67 1.00
N GLY A 15 10.79 -5.76 1.57
CA GLY A 15 10.69 -4.32 1.30
C GLY A 15 10.91 -3.97 -0.16
N HIS A 16 11.96 -4.51 -0.77
CA HIS A 16 12.26 -4.31 -2.20
C HIS A 16 11.15 -4.85 -3.10
N ARG A 17 10.59 -6.03 -2.79
CA ARG A 17 9.47 -6.62 -3.53
C ARG A 17 8.21 -5.76 -3.42
N ILE A 18 7.85 -5.33 -2.21
CA ILE A 18 6.70 -4.46 -1.96
C ILE A 18 6.86 -3.13 -2.70
N PHE A 19 8.05 -2.53 -2.63
CA PHE A 19 8.35 -1.27 -3.29
C PHE A 19 8.27 -1.40 -4.81
N THR A 20 8.86 -2.45 -5.36
CA THR A 20 8.80 -2.76 -6.80
C THR A 20 7.35 -2.94 -7.27
N ALA A 21 6.55 -3.74 -6.55
CA ALA A 21 5.14 -3.94 -6.88
C ALA A 21 4.33 -2.64 -6.81
N ALA A 22 4.59 -1.81 -5.79
CA ALA A 22 3.94 -0.51 -5.64
C ALA A 22 4.25 0.44 -6.79
N ILE A 23 5.50 0.52 -7.24
CA ILE A 23 5.90 1.37 -8.37
C ILE A 23 5.27 0.90 -9.68
N ILE A 24 5.25 -0.42 -9.93
CA ILE A 24 4.64 -0.98 -11.14
C ILE A 24 3.16 -0.62 -11.20
N ILE A 25 2.43 -0.82 -10.10
CA ILE A 25 1.00 -0.49 -10.02
C ILE A 25 0.78 1.01 -10.19
N ALA A 26 1.55 1.85 -9.48
CA ALA A 26 1.44 3.30 -9.59
C ALA A 26 1.71 3.80 -11.02
N SER A 27 2.73 3.26 -11.68
CA SER A 27 3.01 3.60 -13.07
C SER A 27 1.83 3.24 -13.96
N LYS A 28 1.28 2.02 -13.78
CA LYS A 28 0.12 1.51 -14.53
C LYS A 28 -1.18 2.27 -14.31
N THR A 29 -1.37 2.84 -13.14
CA THR A 29 -2.60 3.57 -12.78
C THR A 29 -2.53 5.06 -13.10
N LEU A 30 -1.33 5.63 -13.23
CA LEU A 30 -1.14 7.07 -13.47
C LEU A 30 -0.94 7.44 -14.94
N HIS A 31 -0.54 6.48 -15.79
CA HIS A 31 -0.24 6.73 -17.20
C HIS A 31 -1.06 5.82 -18.10
N ASP A 32 -1.57 6.33 -19.22
CA ASP A 32 -2.36 5.54 -20.18
C ASP A 32 -1.48 4.61 -21.05
N GLN A 33 -0.20 4.96 -21.23
CA GLN A 33 0.78 4.13 -21.93
C GLN A 33 1.79 3.57 -20.94
N THR A 34 1.66 2.30 -20.60
CA THR A 34 2.47 1.70 -19.54
C THR A 34 3.31 0.55 -20.05
N TYR A 35 4.49 0.41 -19.45
CA TYR A 35 5.39 -0.68 -19.77
C TYR A 35 4.76 -2.02 -19.39
N THR A 36 4.88 -3.00 -20.27
CA THR A 36 4.46 -4.38 -19.99
C THR A 36 5.29 -4.96 -18.84
N ASN A 37 4.75 -5.97 -18.16
CA ASN A 37 5.50 -6.66 -17.11
C ASN A 37 6.81 -7.28 -17.61
N LYS A 38 6.90 -7.63 -18.90
CA LYS A 38 8.13 -8.08 -19.54
C LYS A 38 9.18 -6.97 -19.65
N THR A 39 8.76 -5.74 -19.92
CA THR A 39 9.66 -4.58 -19.94
C THR A 39 10.13 -4.25 -18.51
N TRP A 40 9.22 -4.30 -17.53
CA TRP A 40 9.55 -4.12 -16.12
C TRP A 40 10.56 -5.14 -15.60
N THR A 41 10.50 -6.42 -16.01
CA THR A 41 11.51 -7.41 -15.61
C THR A 41 12.92 -7.04 -16.07
N SER A 42 13.06 -6.40 -17.24
CA SER A 42 14.35 -5.93 -17.72
C SER A 42 14.82 -4.67 -16.98
N LEU A 43 13.90 -3.76 -16.64
CA LEU A 43 14.19 -2.51 -15.94
C LEU A 43 14.61 -2.74 -14.48
N VAL A 44 14.06 -3.73 -13.79
CA VAL A 44 14.37 -4.06 -12.39
C VAL A 44 15.70 -4.86 -12.27
N GLY A 45 16.56 -4.78 -13.30
CA GLY A 45 17.93 -5.32 -13.25
C GLY A 45 18.01 -6.84 -13.19
N GLY A 46 16.98 -7.57 -13.67
CA GLY A 46 16.98 -9.04 -13.70
C GLY A 46 16.81 -9.72 -12.34
N GLY A 47 16.49 -8.97 -11.28
CA GLY A 47 16.29 -9.53 -9.94
C GLY A 47 15.00 -10.36 -9.75
N PHE A 48 14.09 -10.33 -10.72
CA PHE A 48 12.82 -11.07 -10.69
C PHE A 48 12.50 -11.68 -12.04
N SER A 49 11.99 -12.92 -12.01
CA SER A 49 11.36 -13.52 -13.18
C SER A 49 10.02 -12.85 -13.50
N LEU A 50 9.56 -12.96 -14.75
CA LEU A 50 8.25 -12.47 -15.16
C LEU A 50 7.11 -13.07 -14.33
N ARG A 51 7.24 -14.35 -13.95
CA ARG A 51 6.27 -15.03 -13.09
C ARG A 51 6.21 -14.40 -11.71
N GLU A 52 7.35 -14.10 -11.09
CA GLU A 52 7.41 -13.46 -9.79
C GLU A 52 6.84 -12.05 -9.83
N LEU A 53 7.21 -11.26 -10.84
CA LEU A 53 6.72 -9.88 -10.97
C LEU A 53 5.21 -9.83 -11.17
N ASN A 54 4.67 -10.73 -12.01
CA ASN A 54 3.22 -10.92 -12.17
C ASN A 54 2.54 -11.31 -10.86
N GLN A 55 3.17 -12.16 -10.04
CA GLN A 55 2.62 -12.59 -8.76
C GLN A 55 2.62 -11.45 -7.75
N MET A 56 3.73 -10.72 -7.66
CA MET A 56 3.88 -9.56 -6.79
C MET A 56 2.85 -8.47 -7.10
N GLU A 57 2.60 -8.20 -8.38
CA GLU A 57 1.55 -7.25 -8.79
C GLU A 57 0.16 -7.72 -8.34
N ARG A 58 -0.20 -8.98 -8.61
CA ARG A 58 -1.51 -9.52 -8.20
C ARG A 58 -1.70 -9.49 -6.70
N ASP A 59 -0.68 -9.87 -5.93
CA ASP A 59 -0.76 -9.89 -4.47
C ASP A 59 -0.87 -8.48 -3.90
N MET A 60 -0.21 -7.50 -4.51
CA MET A 60 -0.35 -6.09 -4.12
C MET A 60 -1.72 -5.52 -4.50
N CYS A 61 -2.28 -5.84 -5.67
CA CYS A 61 -3.65 -5.46 -6.04
C CYS A 61 -4.68 -6.07 -5.07
N LYS A 62 -4.52 -7.35 -4.70
CA LYS A 62 -5.34 -8.00 -3.67
C LYS A 62 -5.18 -7.32 -2.31
N PHE A 63 -3.96 -6.97 -1.92
CA PHE A 63 -3.72 -6.27 -0.65
C PHE A 63 -4.40 -4.90 -0.60
N LEU A 64 -4.51 -4.23 -1.75
CA LEU A 64 -5.22 -2.96 -1.89
C LEU A 64 -6.73 -3.13 -2.11
N ASP A 65 -7.24 -4.36 -2.22
CA ASP A 65 -8.62 -4.67 -2.65
C ASP A 65 -9.01 -3.89 -3.92
N TRP A 66 -8.06 -3.70 -4.84
CA TRP A 66 -8.22 -2.95 -6.07
C TRP A 66 -8.62 -1.47 -5.91
N ASP A 67 -8.53 -0.91 -4.69
CA ASP A 67 -8.71 0.52 -4.41
C ASP A 67 -7.43 1.28 -4.80
N LEU A 68 -7.28 1.54 -6.11
CA LEU A 68 -6.13 2.22 -6.71
C LEU A 68 -6.40 3.70 -7.00
N GLN A 69 -7.62 4.18 -6.74
CA GLN A 69 -8.01 5.56 -7.03
C GLN A 69 -7.57 6.50 -5.91
N ILE A 70 -6.71 7.45 -6.26
CA ILE A 70 -6.25 8.50 -5.34
C ILE A 70 -7.04 9.77 -5.63
N ASP A 71 -7.77 10.26 -4.62
CA ASP A 71 -8.51 11.51 -4.75
C ASP A 71 -7.57 12.70 -4.57
N HIS A 72 -7.84 13.81 -5.26
CA HIS A 72 -7.01 15.02 -5.17
C HIS A 72 -6.85 15.53 -3.73
N LEU A 73 -7.93 15.47 -2.94
CA LEU A 73 -7.91 15.88 -1.53
C LEU A 73 -7.01 14.99 -0.67
N ASP A 74 -6.96 13.69 -0.96
CA ASP A 74 -6.09 12.75 -0.26
C ASP A 74 -4.62 13.03 -0.59
N LEU A 75 -4.34 13.36 -1.85
CA LEU A 75 -3.00 13.70 -2.31
C LEU A 75 -2.50 15.02 -1.70
N GLU A 76 -3.32 16.06 -1.67
CA GLU A 76 -2.95 17.36 -1.09
C GLU A 76 -2.69 17.23 0.43
N ALA A 77 -3.52 16.44 1.13
CA ALA A 77 -3.32 16.20 2.55
C ALA A 77 -2.03 15.40 2.81
N PHE A 78 -1.72 14.44 1.94
CA PHE A 78 -0.46 13.70 2.00
C PHE A 78 0.76 14.61 1.75
N GLU A 79 0.70 15.45 0.72
CA GLU A 79 1.77 16.40 0.38
C GLU A 79 2.11 17.32 1.55
N LYS A 80 1.11 17.92 2.20
CA LYS A 80 1.31 18.79 3.38
C LYS A 80 2.09 18.09 4.50
N VAL A 81 1.77 16.82 4.76
CA VAL A 81 2.45 16.02 5.80
C VAL A 81 3.87 15.64 5.38
N VAL A 82 4.08 15.28 4.12
CA VAL A 82 5.42 14.96 3.59
C VAL A 82 6.31 16.19 3.63
N VAL A 83 5.84 17.33 3.13
CA VAL A 83 6.59 18.59 3.14
C VAL A 83 6.93 18.95 4.59
N ALA A 84 5.96 18.97 5.51
CA ALA A 84 6.23 19.28 6.91
C ALA A 84 7.24 18.30 7.55
N GLY A 85 7.14 17.02 7.21
CA GLY A 85 7.95 15.94 7.78
C GLY A 85 9.40 15.90 7.31
N TYR A 86 9.67 16.31 6.06
CA TYR A 86 11.03 16.31 5.48
C TYR A 86 11.61 17.73 5.32
N SER A 87 10.91 18.78 5.75
CA SER A 87 11.44 20.16 5.75
C SER A 87 12.60 20.37 6.75
N GLN A 88 12.80 19.43 7.68
CA GLN A 88 13.92 19.43 8.60
C GLN A 88 14.86 18.27 8.26
N ASP A 89 16.17 18.53 8.21
CA ASP A 89 17.22 17.51 8.08
C ASP A 89 17.23 16.62 9.32
N SER A 90 16.26 15.72 9.37
CA SER A 90 16.05 14.73 10.42
C SER A 90 16.16 13.36 9.77
N ASP A 91 17.05 12.52 10.30
CA ASP A 91 17.17 11.11 9.91
C ASP A 91 15.91 10.29 10.25
N ASN A 92 14.94 10.87 10.95
CA ASN A 92 13.68 10.24 11.30
C ASN A 92 12.62 10.44 10.21
N TYR A 93 12.06 9.32 9.74
CA TYR A 93 10.90 9.30 8.87
C TYR A 93 9.67 9.93 9.56
N PRO A 94 8.94 10.83 8.89
CA PRO A 94 7.73 11.40 9.47
C PRO A 94 6.70 10.31 9.71
N LEU A 95 6.06 10.36 10.88
CA LEU A 95 4.94 9.47 11.20
C LEU A 95 3.72 9.93 10.42
N ILE A 96 3.44 9.25 9.31
CA ILE A 96 2.25 9.51 8.50
C ILE A 96 1.09 8.68 9.04
N PRO A 97 0.00 9.29 9.53
CA PRO A 97 -1.15 8.55 10.04
C PRO A 97 -1.74 7.63 8.96
N LEU A 98 -2.06 6.38 9.33
CA LEU A 98 -2.63 5.40 8.39
C LEU A 98 -3.96 5.86 7.79
N ALA A 99 -4.73 6.64 8.54
CA ALA A 99 -5.94 7.28 8.06
C ALA A 99 -5.64 8.14 6.83
N LEU A 100 -4.59 8.95 6.83
CA LEU A 100 -4.24 9.83 5.71
C LEU A 100 -4.02 9.08 4.40
N ILE A 101 -3.44 7.87 4.48
CA ILE A 101 -2.97 7.09 3.34
C ILE A 101 -3.85 5.88 3.01
N SER A 102 -4.99 5.72 3.70
CA SER A 102 -5.90 4.59 3.48
C SER A 102 -7.34 4.98 3.79
N LYS A 103 -8.17 5.11 2.75
CA LYS A 103 -9.61 5.40 2.85
C LYS A 103 -10.34 4.48 3.82
N ARG A 104 -9.93 3.20 3.87
CA ARG A 104 -10.49 2.19 4.79
C ARG A 104 -10.19 2.49 6.26
N PHE A 105 -9.02 3.04 6.58
CA PHE A 105 -8.69 3.46 7.94
C PHE A 105 -9.44 4.74 8.29
N LYS A 106 -9.61 5.69 7.35
CA LYS A 106 -10.49 6.87 7.56
C LYS A 106 -11.93 6.43 7.88
N LEU A 107 -12.47 5.50 7.09
CA LEU A 107 -13.82 4.98 7.29
C LEU A 107 -13.94 4.25 8.63
N ALA A 108 -12.94 3.43 9.00
CA ALA A 108 -12.91 2.74 10.28
C ALA A 108 -12.85 3.71 11.48
N GLU A 109 -12.05 4.78 11.41
CA GLU A 109 -12.01 5.82 12.45
C GLU A 109 -13.33 6.61 12.55
N GLN A 110 -13.93 6.97 11.41
CA GLN A 110 -15.23 7.64 11.37
C GLN A 110 -16.34 6.75 11.93
N PHE A 111 -16.33 5.45 11.63
CA PHE A 111 -17.23 4.47 12.24
C PHE A 111 -16.96 4.33 13.74
N SER A 112 -15.70 4.32 14.18
CA SER A 112 -15.32 4.20 15.60
C SER A 112 -15.76 5.41 16.42
N SER A 113 -15.77 6.59 15.81
CA SER A 113 -16.24 7.81 16.45
C SER A 113 -17.77 7.85 16.59
N ARG A 114 -18.50 7.02 15.81
CA ARG A 114 -19.97 6.93 15.83
C ARG A 114 -20.49 5.73 16.62
N HIS A 115 -19.74 4.63 16.61
CA HIS A 115 -20.04 3.37 17.30
C HIS A 115 -18.74 2.90 17.96
N GLY A 116 -18.75 2.69 19.28
CA GLY A 116 -17.54 2.51 20.09
C GLY A 116 -16.49 1.51 19.54
N THR A 117 -15.24 1.70 19.97
CA THR A 117 -14.01 1.09 19.44
C THR A 117 -14.02 -0.44 19.24
N ALA A 118 -14.83 -1.18 20.01
CA ALA A 118 -14.92 -2.65 19.91
C ALA A 118 -15.49 -3.13 18.57
N GLU A 119 -16.52 -2.47 18.01
CA GLU A 119 -17.15 -2.90 16.75
C GLU A 119 -16.22 -2.70 15.55
N VAL A 120 -15.35 -1.69 15.62
CA VAL A 120 -14.38 -1.37 14.57
C VAL A 120 -13.25 -2.38 14.50
N TYR A 121 -12.71 -2.82 15.64
CA TYR A 121 -11.72 -3.89 15.65
C TYR A 121 -12.28 -5.19 15.04
N PHE A 122 -13.54 -5.52 15.34
CA PHE A 122 -14.22 -6.68 14.74
C PHE A 122 -14.50 -6.51 13.23
N ALA A 123 -14.89 -5.32 12.76
CA ALA A 123 -15.11 -5.05 11.34
C ALA A 123 -13.80 -5.08 10.54
N VAL A 124 -12.72 -4.50 11.07
CA VAL A 124 -11.39 -4.54 10.47
C VAL A 124 -10.83 -5.98 10.47
N GLN A 125 -11.02 -6.76 11.54
CA GLN A 125 -10.63 -8.18 11.57
C GLN A 125 -11.42 -9.04 10.59
N LYS A 126 -12.73 -8.79 10.42
CA LYS A 126 -13.55 -9.49 9.40
C LYS A 126 -13.09 -9.17 7.99
N LEU A 127 -12.62 -7.95 7.73
CA LEU A 127 -12.02 -7.57 6.44
C LEU A 127 -10.57 -8.06 6.26
N GLN A 128 -9.85 -8.39 7.34
CA GLN A 128 -8.54 -9.04 7.29
C GLN A 128 -8.58 -10.56 7.13
N ARG A 129 -9.74 -11.19 7.34
CA ARG A 129 -9.96 -12.60 6.99
C ARG A 129 -10.09 -12.70 5.48
N VAL A 130 -8.96 -12.88 4.81
CA VAL A 130 -8.89 -13.51 3.50
C VAL A 130 -9.73 -14.79 3.60
N PRO A 131 -10.78 -14.99 2.77
CA PRO A 131 -11.35 -16.32 2.65
C PRO A 131 -10.20 -17.19 2.14
N ALA A 132 -9.74 -18.13 2.97
CA ALA A 132 -8.96 -19.25 2.47
C ALA A 132 -9.82 -19.83 1.34
N SER A 133 -9.40 -19.62 0.10
CA SER A 133 -9.96 -20.28 -1.06
C SER A 133 -10.08 -21.75 -0.70
N GLY A 134 -11.32 -22.21 -0.61
CA GLY A 134 -11.61 -23.63 -0.51
C GLY A 134 -10.93 -24.37 -1.65
N ALA A 135 -10.51 -25.58 -1.32
CA ALA A 135 -10.35 -26.66 -2.29
C ALA A 135 -11.65 -26.89 -3.08
#